data_AF-A0A0J5QIF6-F1
#
_entry.id   AF-A0A0J5QIF6-F1
#
_cell.length_a   1.000
_cell.length_b   1.000
_cell.length_c   1.000
_cell.angle_alpha   90.00
_cell.angle_beta   90.00
_cell.angle_gamma   90.00
#
_symmetry.space_group_name_H-M   'P 1'
#
loop_
_entity.id
_entity.type
_entity.pdbx_description
1 polymer ?
#
loop_
_entity_poly.entity_id
_entity_poly.type
_entity_poly.pdbx_seq_one_letter_code
_entity_poly.pdbx_strand_id
1 'polypeptide(L)'
;MQLRRPAPRPNDLPALRARVAALRLKGPSSPQVEQARKLLLLYLDTAAAHAVPFADMARDLRSGLPALRIAGAQLEQQATDPSGPLTQAACASGCAFCCILSGTDGGTILEAEARALHDALQPLAGQPDGRDWHPRACPALDPATRNCRVYATRPLICRTYVSSDATACAEIAKGTPATGAGVLGAQGLMLAVQALARAALDGVTQVPTYSMARVAAAAIAGKAAKDTLRSARHPPRTLDDERLRLGG
;
A
#
# COMPACT_ATOMS: atom_id res chain seq x y z
N MET A 1 30.95 -18.97 -12.87
CA MET A 1 29.76 -18.28 -12.31
C MET A 1 29.91 -18.27 -10.79
N GLN A 2 30.47 -17.20 -10.20
CA GLN A 2 30.67 -17.14 -8.74
C GLN A 2 29.30 -16.93 -8.07
N LEU A 3 28.83 -17.95 -7.35
CA LEU A 3 27.69 -17.84 -6.46
C LEU A 3 28.03 -16.80 -5.39
N ARG A 4 27.48 -15.58 -5.51
CA ARG A 4 27.59 -14.56 -4.46
C ARG A 4 27.08 -15.19 -3.16
N ARG A 5 27.93 -15.29 -2.13
CA ARG A 5 27.48 -15.67 -0.79
C ARG A 5 26.34 -14.73 -0.39
N PRO A 6 25.21 -15.26 0.10
CA PRO A 6 24.15 -14.40 0.60
C PRO A 6 24.72 -13.53 1.73
N ALA A 7 24.36 -12.24 1.72
CA ALA A 7 24.77 -11.31 2.76
C ALA A 7 24.36 -11.88 4.14
N PRO A 8 25.18 -11.70 5.18
CA PRO A 8 24.83 -12.18 6.52
C PRO A 8 23.47 -11.62 6.96
N ARG A 9 22.71 -12.44 7.68
CA ARG A 9 21.40 -12.05 8.22
C ARG A 9 21.61 -10.94 9.26
N PRO A 10 20.92 -9.79 9.16
CA PRO A 10 21.03 -8.77 10.18
C PRO A 10 20.40 -9.27 11.48
N ASN A 11 21.06 -9.00 12.59
CA ASN A 11 20.62 -9.33 13.95
C ASN A 11 20.57 -8.10 14.88
N ASP A 12 20.94 -6.93 14.36
CA ASP A 12 20.87 -5.63 15.03
C ASP A 12 20.54 -4.50 14.04
N LEU A 13 20.31 -3.28 14.55
CA LEU A 13 19.99 -2.11 13.72
C LEU A 13 21.17 -1.67 12.82
N PRO A 14 22.43 -1.61 13.28
CA PRO A 14 23.56 -1.28 12.43
C PRO A 14 23.72 -2.22 11.22
N ALA A 15 23.60 -3.53 11.41
CA ALA A 15 23.69 -4.51 10.32
C ALA A 15 22.50 -4.38 9.36
N LEU A 16 21.28 -4.16 9.87
CA LEU A 16 20.10 -3.93 9.05
C LEU A 16 20.26 -2.67 8.19
N ARG A 17 20.73 -1.57 8.78
CA ARG A 17 21.04 -0.32 8.09
C ARG A 17 22.07 -0.53 6.98
N ALA A 18 23.21 -1.14 7.31
CA ALA A 18 24.28 -1.40 6.34
C ALA A 18 23.77 -2.24 5.17
N ARG A 19 22.90 -3.23 5.46
CA ARG A 19 22.24 -4.03 4.44
C ARG A 19 21.32 -3.18 3.55
N VAL A 20 20.44 -2.34 4.11
CA VAL A 20 19.59 -1.42 3.33
C VAL A 20 20.44 -0.50 2.44
N ALA A 21 21.56 0.02 2.92
CA ALA A 21 22.45 0.87 2.15
C ALA A 21 23.06 0.15 0.93
N ALA A 22 23.45 -1.12 1.08
CA ALA A 22 24.10 -1.90 0.03
C ALA A 22 23.13 -2.61 -0.93
N LEU A 23 21.84 -2.71 -0.59
CA LEU A 23 20.87 -3.49 -1.35
C LEU A 23 20.59 -2.93 -2.74
N ARG A 24 20.46 -3.83 -3.71
CA ARG A 24 19.94 -3.50 -5.05
C ARG A 24 18.65 -4.27 -5.25
N LEU A 25 17.55 -3.55 -5.49
CA LEU A 25 16.29 -4.16 -5.86
C LEU A 25 16.37 -4.70 -7.30
N LYS A 26 15.52 -5.67 -7.61
CA LYS A 26 15.42 -6.22 -8.97
C LYS A 26 14.79 -5.18 -9.91
N GLY A 27 15.29 -5.10 -11.14
CA GLY A 27 14.82 -4.13 -12.14
C GLY A 27 15.65 -2.83 -12.12
N PRO A 28 15.27 -1.83 -12.93
CA PRO A 28 15.99 -0.57 -12.99
C PRO A 28 15.95 0.16 -11.64
N SER A 29 17.05 0.83 -11.32
CA SER A 29 17.07 1.78 -10.21
C SER A 29 16.44 3.08 -10.69
N SER A 30 15.41 3.55 -9.98
CA SER A 30 14.75 4.84 -10.26
C SER A 30 15.06 5.85 -9.16
N PRO A 31 14.95 7.16 -9.42
CA PRO A 31 15.08 8.19 -8.39
C PRO A 31 14.17 7.95 -7.18
N GLN A 32 13.01 7.35 -7.39
CA GLN A 32 12.08 6.99 -6.33
C GLN A 32 12.62 5.89 -5.41
N VAL A 33 13.30 4.87 -5.96
CA VAL A 33 13.95 3.82 -5.15
C VAL A 33 15.06 4.40 -4.29
N GLU A 34 15.85 5.32 -4.84
CA GLU A 34 16.92 5.97 -4.07
C GLU A 34 16.37 6.92 -3.01
N GLN A 35 15.26 7.62 -3.29
CA GLN A 35 14.54 8.39 -2.28
C GLN A 35 13.99 7.50 -1.17
N ALA A 36 13.35 6.38 -1.52
CA ALA A 36 12.86 5.39 -0.57
C ALA A 36 13.98 4.88 0.35
N ARG A 37 15.16 4.59 -0.22
CA ARG A 37 16.33 4.15 0.53
C ARG A 37 16.80 5.21 1.52
N LYS A 38 16.96 6.46 1.07
CA LYS A 38 17.39 7.57 1.94
C LYS A 38 16.44 7.75 3.13
N LEU A 39 15.14 7.76 2.87
CA LEU A 39 14.12 7.92 3.91
C LEU A 39 14.07 6.73 4.87
N LEU A 40 14.20 5.50 4.37
CA LEU A 40 14.27 4.31 5.21
C LEU A 40 15.55 4.29 6.07
N LEU A 41 16.69 4.69 5.50
CA LEU A 41 17.95 4.82 6.24
C LEU A 41 17.83 5.84 7.37
N LEU A 42 17.23 7.00 7.11
CA LEU A 42 16.94 8.01 8.12
C LEU A 42 16.01 7.45 9.22
N TYR A 43 14.96 6.73 8.84
CA TYR A 43 14.05 6.10 9.79
C TYR A 43 14.77 5.11 10.72
N LEU A 44 15.69 4.31 10.18
CA LEU A 44 16.52 3.39 10.96
C LEU A 44 17.49 4.12 11.89
N ASP A 45 18.08 5.23 11.44
CA ASP A 45 18.97 6.06 12.28
C ASP A 45 18.20 6.68 13.45
N THR A 46 17.00 7.20 13.21
CA THR A 46 16.11 7.72 14.27
C THR A 46 15.74 6.61 15.25
N ALA A 47 15.38 5.42 14.78
CA ALA A 47 15.05 4.31 15.67
C ALA A 47 16.22 3.86 16.54
N ALA A 48 17.44 3.86 15.98
CA ALA A 48 18.65 3.57 16.74
C ALA A 48 18.92 4.64 17.82
N ALA A 49 18.73 5.92 17.49
CA ALA A 49 18.87 7.02 18.45
C ALA A 49 17.86 6.94 19.60
N HIS A 50 16.67 6.38 19.35
CA HIS A 50 15.65 6.11 20.37
C HIS A 50 15.75 4.71 21.00
N ALA A 51 16.85 3.99 20.80
CA ALA A 51 17.10 2.66 21.36
C ALA A 51 15.98 1.64 21.08
N VAL A 52 15.32 1.73 19.92
CA VAL A 52 14.30 0.76 19.51
C VAL A 52 14.94 -0.62 19.36
N PRO A 53 14.43 -1.68 20.01
CA PRO A 53 14.96 -3.02 19.86
C PRO A 53 14.87 -3.53 18.42
N PHE A 54 15.89 -4.28 17.96
CA PHE A 54 15.92 -4.86 16.61
C PHE A 54 14.67 -5.71 16.31
N ALA A 55 14.21 -6.51 17.27
CA ALA A 55 13.03 -7.35 17.11
C ALA A 55 11.76 -6.54 16.85
N ASP A 56 11.61 -5.37 17.48
CA ASP A 56 10.48 -4.48 17.28
C ASP A 56 10.58 -3.77 15.93
N MET A 57 11.78 -3.31 15.54
CA MET A 57 11.99 -2.76 14.19
C MET A 57 11.71 -3.77 13.09
N ALA A 58 12.14 -5.03 13.25
CA ALA A 58 11.86 -6.09 12.29
C ALA A 58 10.34 -6.36 12.19
N ARG A 59 9.61 -6.27 13.31
CA ARG A 59 8.14 -6.38 13.33
C ARG A 59 7.47 -5.22 12.61
N ASP A 60 7.94 -3.99 12.82
CA ASP A 60 7.42 -2.78 12.17
C ASP A 60 7.67 -2.79 10.66
N LEU A 61 8.88 -3.11 10.24
CA LEU A 61 9.22 -3.26 8.82
C LEU A 61 8.42 -4.37 8.16
N ARG A 62 8.24 -5.50 8.85
CA ARG A 62 7.37 -6.58 8.37
C ARG A 62 5.93 -6.10 8.17
N SER A 63 5.40 -5.32 9.11
CA SER A 63 4.02 -4.83 9.03
C SER A 63 3.83 -3.75 7.96
N GLY A 64 4.92 -3.11 7.55
CA GLY A 64 4.94 -2.00 6.62
C GLY A 64 4.71 -0.64 7.27
N LEU A 65 4.66 -0.56 8.60
CA LEU A 65 4.41 0.68 9.32
C LEU A 65 5.40 1.82 8.96
N PRO A 66 6.73 1.58 8.83
CA PRO A 66 7.66 2.60 8.36
C PRO A 66 7.34 3.11 6.95
N ALA A 67 6.97 2.20 6.03
CA ALA A 67 6.60 2.57 4.67
C ALA A 67 5.35 3.46 4.64
N LEU A 68 4.35 3.15 5.46
CA LEU A 68 3.14 3.97 5.60
C LEU A 68 3.43 5.35 6.19
N ARG A 69 4.28 5.43 7.22
CA ARG A 69 4.67 6.72 7.82
C ARG A 69 5.42 7.60 6.83
N ILE A 70 6.41 7.02 6.15
CA ILE A 70 7.21 7.73 5.13
C ILE A 70 6.33 8.23 3.98
N ALA A 71 5.51 7.35 3.40
CA ALA A 71 4.66 7.72 2.27
C ALA A 71 3.48 8.62 2.69
N GLY A 72 2.95 8.43 3.90
CA GLY A 72 1.90 9.29 4.46
C GLY A 72 2.36 10.73 4.63
N ALA A 73 3.58 10.95 5.12
CA ALA A 73 4.16 12.29 5.20
C ALA A 73 4.33 12.94 3.82
N GLN A 74 4.74 12.17 2.79
CA GLN A 74 4.78 12.68 1.42
C GLN A 74 3.40 13.06 0.90
N LEU A 75 2.39 12.21 1.14
CA LEU A 75 1.02 12.50 0.71
C LEU A 75 0.47 13.75 1.41
N GLU A 76 0.74 13.94 2.69
CA GLU A 76 0.34 15.13 3.44
C GLU A 76 0.96 16.40 2.84
N GLN A 77 2.25 16.37 2.52
CA GLN A 77 2.91 17.47 1.79
C GLN A 77 2.22 17.77 0.46
N GLN A 78 1.92 16.73 -0.33
CA GLN A 78 1.20 16.87 -1.61
C GLN A 78 -0.22 17.42 -1.44
N ALA A 79 -0.90 17.11 -0.33
CA ALA A 79 -2.24 17.60 -0.03
C ALA A 79 -2.27 19.07 0.37
N THR A 80 -1.18 19.58 0.93
CA THR A 80 -1.04 21.00 1.31
C THR A 80 -0.49 21.88 0.21
N ASP A 81 -0.01 21.31 -0.90
CA ASP A 81 0.50 22.08 -2.04
C ASP A 81 -0.66 22.73 -2.81
N PRO A 82 -0.78 24.08 -2.83
CA PRO A 82 -1.87 24.77 -3.52
C PRO A 82 -1.79 24.62 -5.05
N SER A 83 -0.62 24.28 -5.58
CA SER A 83 -0.42 23.97 -7.00
C SER A 83 -0.50 22.47 -7.31
N GLY A 84 -0.71 21.65 -6.27
CA GLY A 84 -0.70 20.21 -6.35
C GLY A 84 -1.94 19.63 -7.05
N PRO A 85 -1.86 18.38 -7.53
CA PRO A 85 -2.94 17.73 -8.29
C PRO A 85 -4.24 17.53 -7.48
N LEU A 86 -4.19 17.64 -6.16
CA LEU A 86 -5.34 17.50 -5.29
C LEU A 86 -6.28 18.71 -5.34
N THR A 87 -5.81 19.89 -5.72
CA THR A 87 -6.66 21.09 -5.85
C THR A 87 -7.56 21.05 -7.09
N GLN A 88 -7.19 20.25 -8.08
CA GLN A 88 -7.93 20.06 -9.34
C GLN A 88 -8.72 18.74 -9.36
N ALA A 89 -8.76 18.01 -8.25
CA ALA A 89 -9.40 16.71 -8.22
C ALA A 89 -10.92 16.84 -8.38
N ALA A 90 -11.50 16.10 -9.33
CA ALA A 90 -12.94 15.95 -9.51
C ALA A 90 -13.58 14.99 -8.47
N CYS A 91 -12.83 14.64 -7.42
CA CYS A 91 -13.29 13.73 -6.39
C CYS A 91 -14.31 14.43 -5.48
N ALA A 92 -15.49 13.84 -5.33
CA ALA A 92 -16.55 14.36 -4.47
C ALA A 92 -17.19 13.22 -3.67
N SER A 93 -17.96 13.57 -2.63
CA SER A 93 -18.77 12.61 -1.89
C SER A 93 -19.72 11.86 -2.83
N GLY A 94 -19.87 10.54 -2.66
CA GLY A 94 -20.64 9.68 -3.56
C GLY A 94 -19.99 9.38 -4.92
N CYS A 95 -18.86 10.01 -5.28
CA CYS A 95 -18.08 9.64 -6.47
C CYS A 95 -17.33 8.33 -6.20
N ALA A 96 -17.85 7.21 -6.70
CA ALA A 96 -17.39 5.86 -6.36
C ALA A 96 -16.69 5.11 -7.50
N PHE A 97 -16.32 5.79 -8.58
CA PHE A 97 -15.69 5.13 -9.74
C PHE A 97 -14.33 4.50 -9.41
N CYS A 98 -13.50 5.15 -8.57
CA CYS A 98 -12.24 4.58 -8.09
C CYS A 98 -12.44 3.34 -7.19
N CYS A 99 -13.64 3.17 -6.65
CA CYS A 99 -14.02 2.03 -5.84
C CYS A 99 -14.56 0.87 -6.70
N ILE A 100 -14.70 1.03 -8.02
CA ILE A 100 -14.90 -0.08 -8.95
C ILE A 100 -13.53 -0.67 -9.24
N LEU A 101 -13.22 -1.75 -8.52
CA LEU A 101 -11.89 -2.33 -8.45
C LEU A 101 -11.57 -3.04 -9.77
N SER A 102 -10.65 -2.47 -10.55
CA SER A 102 -10.13 -3.12 -11.74
C SER A 102 -9.15 -4.23 -11.35
N GLY A 103 -9.24 -5.35 -12.06
CA GLY A 103 -8.46 -6.56 -11.76
C GLY A 103 -8.92 -7.30 -10.51
N THR A 104 -8.12 -8.27 -10.06
CA THR A 104 -8.44 -9.14 -8.92
C THR A 104 -7.96 -8.59 -7.58
N ASP A 105 -7.19 -7.51 -7.59
CA ASP A 105 -6.47 -7.05 -6.41
C ASP A 105 -7.15 -5.89 -5.68
N GLY A 106 -7.73 -4.96 -6.46
CA GLY A 106 -8.24 -3.69 -5.94
C GLY A 106 -7.17 -2.75 -5.37
N GLY A 107 -5.91 -3.16 -5.37
CA GLY A 107 -4.77 -2.42 -4.85
C GLY A 107 -3.94 -3.27 -3.89
N THR A 108 -2.61 -3.12 -4.01
CA THR A 108 -1.66 -3.73 -3.11
C THR A 108 -1.49 -2.87 -1.86
N ILE A 109 -1.76 -3.49 -0.69
CA ILE A 109 -1.67 -2.86 0.62
C ILE A 109 -0.72 -3.63 1.56
N LEU A 110 -0.29 -2.98 2.64
CA LEU A 110 0.64 -3.53 3.63
C LEU A 110 -0.09 -4.22 4.79
N GLU A 111 0.61 -4.96 5.65
CA GLU A 111 -0.03 -5.71 6.75
C GLU A 111 -0.77 -4.78 7.72
N ALA A 112 -0.17 -3.64 8.07
CA ALA A 112 -0.78 -2.66 8.95
C ALA A 112 -2.09 -2.09 8.36
N GLU A 113 -2.11 -1.79 7.05
CA GLU A 113 -3.34 -1.34 6.37
C GLU A 113 -4.38 -2.45 6.29
N ALA A 114 -3.96 -3.68 5.99
CA ALA A 114 -4.87 -4.81 5.87
C ALA A 114 -5.58 -5.12 7.19
N ARG A 115 -4.86 -5.01 8.32
CA ARG A 115 -5.44 -5.14 9.66
C ARG A 115 -6.41 -4.00 9.95
N ALA A 116 -5.97 -2.76 9.76
CA ALA A 116 -6.81 -1.59 10.02
C ALA A 116 -8.10 -1.60 9.17
N LEU A 117 -8.00 -1.97 7.90
CA LEU A 117 -9.15 -2.10 7.00
C LEU A 117 -10.10 -3.23 7.44
N HIS A 118 -9.56 -4.39 7.82
CA HIS A 118 -10.36 -5.50 8.31
C HIS A 118 -11.11 -5.13 9.59
N ASP A 119 -10.41 -4.56 10.57
CA ASP A 119 -10.97 -4.14 11.86
C ASP A 119 -12.05 -3.08 11.66
N ALA A 120 -11.85 -2.12 10.75
CA ALA A 120 -12.83 -1.08 10.45
C ALA A 120 -14.09 -1.62 9.75
N LEU A 121 -13.97 -2.70 8.97
CA LEU A 121 -15.09 -3.31 8.25
C LEU A 121 -15.83 -4.37 9.07
N GLN A 122 -15.24 -4.91 10.13
CA GLN A 122 -15.85 -5.92 10.99
C GLN A 122 -17.25 -5.55 11.50
N PRO A 123 -17.53 -4.31 11.96
CA PRO A 123 -18.87 -3.90 12.38
C PRO A 123 -19.94 -3.99 11.29
N LEU A 124 -19.54 -4.10 10.02
CA LEU A 124 -20.41 -4.17 8.85
C LEU A 124 -20.58 -5.61 8.32
N ALA A 125 -20.10 -6.61 9.06
CA ALA A 125 -20.19 -8.00 8.66
C ALA A 125 -21.66 -8.42 8.40
N GLY A 126 -21.89 -9.09 7.27
CA GLY A 126 -23.20 -9.56 6.83
C GLY A 126 -24.14 -8.49 6.26
N GLN A 127 -23.76 -7.21 6.26
CA GLN A 127 -24.57 -6.15 5.67
C GLN A 127 -24.42 -6.10 4.14
N PRO A 128 -25.44 -5.57 3.41
CA PRO A 128 -25.30 -5.13 2.03
C PRO A 128 -24.04 -4.29 1.82
N ASP A 129 -23.39 -4.44 0.68
CA ASP A 129 -22.16 -3.72 0.36
C ASP A 129 -22.12 -3.25 -1.09
N GLY A 130 -21.05 -2.55 -1.47
CA GLY A 130 -20.89 -2.00 -2.81
C GLY A 130 -21.19 -2.97 -3.95
N ARG A 131 -21.02 -4.28 -3.75
CA ARG A 131 -21.29 -5.30 -4.76
C ARG A 131 -22.77 -5.41 -5.15
N ASP A 132 -23.68 -4.96 -4.29
CA ASP A 132 -25.11 -4.85 -4.59
C ASP A 132 -25.41 -3.69 -5.53
N TRP A 133 -24.53 -2.69 -5.60
CA TRP A 133 -24.59 -1.61 -6.60
C TRP A 133 -23.86 -1.96 -7.89
N HIS A 134 -22.67 -2.57 -7.79
CA HIS A 134 -21.87 -2.96 -8.95
C HIS A 134 -20.98 -4.17 -8.63
N PRO A 135 -20.91 -5.23 -9.46
CA PRO A 135 -20.26 -6.51 -9.11
C PRO A 135 -18.77 -6.41 -8.75
N ARG A 136 -18.07 -5.37 -9.25
CA ARG A 136 -16.65 -5.09 -8.93
C ARG A 136 -16.44 -3.97 -7.91
N ALA A 137 -17.49 -3.45 -7.31
CA ALA A 137 -17.35 -2.38 -6.33
C ALA A 137 -16.69 -2.89 -5.04
N CYS A 138 -15.96 -1.98 -4.39
CA CYS A 138 -15.31 -2.25 -3.12
C CYS A 138 -16.37 -2.59 -2.04
N PRO A 139 -16.19 -3.68 -1.29
CA PRO A 139 -17.08 -4.04 -0.18
C PRO A 139 -17.19 -2.97 0.93
N ALA A 140 -16.25 -2.03 0.98
CA ALA A 140 -16.34 -0.90 1.92
C ALA A 140 -17.45 0.12 1.59
N LEU A 141 -17.97 0.12 0.35
CA LEU A 141 -19.01 1.06 -0.04
C LEU A 141 -20.37 0.71 0.55
N ASP A 142 -21.11 1.75 0.92
CA ASP A 142 -22.57 1.68 1.05
C ASP A 142 -23.17 1.61 -0.37
N PRO A 143 -23.98 0.58 -0.71
CA PRO A 143 -24.55 0.45 -2.04
C PRO A 143 -25.58 1.52 -2.39
N ALA A 144 -26.29 2.08 -1.41
CA ALA A 144 -27.32 3.09 -1.65
C ALA A 144 -26.70 4.47 -1.89
N THR A 145 -25.75 4.85 -1.03
CA THR A 145 -25.16 6.20 -1.05
C THR A 145 -23.84 6.28 -1.83
N ARG A 146 -23.20 5.14 -2.09
CA ARG A 146 -21.89 5.01 -2.74
C ARG A 146 -20.76 5.67 -1.93
N ASN A 147 -21.01 5.96 -0.66
CA ASN A 147 -20.01 6.48 0.25
C ASN A 147 -19.17 5.35 0.85
N CYS A 148 -17.88 5.61 1.07
CA CYS A 148 -17.01 4.68 1.77
C CYS A 148 -17.34 4.68 3.27
N ARG A 149 -17.80 3.54 3.80
CA ARG A 149 -18.18 3.41 5.22
C ARG A 149 -16.99 3.41 6.18
N VAL A 150 -15.78 3.26 5.65
CA VAL A 150 -14.50 3.29 6.40
C VAL A 150 -13.55 4.36 5.85
N TYR A 151 -14.09 5.53 5.48
CA TYR A 151 -13.36 6.61 4.81
C TYR A 151 -12.07 7.04 5.54
N ALA A 152 -12.11 7.09 6.88
CA ALA A 152 -10.98 7.46 7.73
C ALA A 152 -9.85 6.42 7.72
N THR A 153 -10.16 5.14 7.44
CA THR A 153 -9.22 4.02 7.44
C THR A 153 -8.87 3.56 6.04
N ARG A 154 -9.16 4.39 5.02
CA ARG A 154 -8.80 4.10 3.63
C ARG A 154 -7.29 3.80 3.52
N PRO A 155 -6.92 2.68 2.87
CA PRO A 155 -5.53 2.42 2.52
C PRO A 155 -4.95 3.54 1.66
N LEU A 156 -3.62 3.66 1.65
CA LEU A 156 -2.87 4.69 0.95
C LEU A 156 -3.22 4.73 -0.54
N ILE A 157 -3.36 3.56 -1.18
CA ILE A 157 -3.76 3.47 -2.60
C ILE A 157 -5.06 4.24 -2.87
N CYS A 158 -6.06 4.14 -1.98
CA CYS A 158 -7.33 4.84 -2.10
C CYS A 158 -7.23 6.35 -1.88
N ARG A 159 -6.17 6.82 -1.20
CA ARG A 159 -5.90 8.25 -0.96
C ARG A 159 -5.03 8.86 -2.06
N THR A 160 -4.25 8.03 -2.74
CA THR A 160 -3.35 8.44 -3.81
C THR A 160 -3.96 8.33 -5.20
N TYR A 161 -5.04 7.57 -5.38
CA TYR A 161 -5.77 7.55 -6.65
C TYR A 161 -6.60 8.83 -6.79
N VAL A 162 -6.27 9.64 -7.79
CA VAL A 162 -6.92 10.93 -8.03
C VAL A 162 -7.20 11.10 -9.51
N SER A 163 -8.22 11.89 -9.83
CA SER A 163 -8.51 12.30 -11.20
C SER A 163 -9.03 13.73 -11.20
N SER A 164 -8.64 14.51 -12.20
CA SER A 164 -9.25 15.82 -12.48
C SER A 164 -10.50 15.72 -13.37
N ASP A 165 -10.83 14.51 -13.83
CA ASP A 165 -11.98 14.24 -14.70
C ASP A 165 -12.79 13.04 -14.18
N ALA A 166 -14.02 13.32 -13.73
CA ALA A 166 -14.94 12.29 -13.27
C ALA A 166 -15.47 11.40 -14.42
N THR A 167 -15.56 11.95 -15.62
CA THR A 167 -15.97 11.20 -16.83
C THR A 167 -14.91 10.17 -17.20
N ALA A 168 -13.63 10.56 -17.17
CA ALA A 168 -12.52 9.62 -17.36
C ALA A 168 -12.56 8.49 -16.33
N CYS A 169 -12.83 8.79 -15.06
CA CYS A 169 -13.02 7.77 -14.03
C CYS A 169 -14.19 6.82 -14.33
N ALA A 170 -15.32 7.35 -14.82
CA ALA A 170 -16.48 6.53 -15.18
C ALA A 170 -16.16 5.58 -16.35
N GLU A 171 -15.42 6.03 -17.35
CA GLU A 171 -14.98 5.20 -18.48
C GLU A 171 -14.00 4.12 -18.03
N ILE A 172 -13.02 4.46 -17.20
CA ILE A 172 -12.08 3.48 -16.61
C ILE A 172 -12.84 2.43 -15.80
N ALA A 173 -13.85 2.84 -15.03
CA ALA A 173 -14.68 1.93 -14.25
C ALA A 173 -15.48 0.95 -15.13
N LYS A 174 -15.84 1.34 -16.36
CA LYS A 174 -16.43 0.44 -17.37
C LYS A 174 -15.41 -0.46 -18.07
N GLY A 175 -14.12 -0.19 -17.89
CA GLY A 175 -13.02 -0.92 -18.53
C GLY A 175 -12.46 -0.24 -19.78
N THR A 176 -12.89 0.98 -20.08
CA THR A 176 -12.37 1.78 -21.20
C THR A 176 -11.19 2.62 -20.70
N PRO A 177 -9.97 2.48 -21.28
CA PRO A 177 -8.86 3.36 -20.93
C PRO A 177 -9.20 4.83 -21.19
N ALA A 178 -8.95 5.70 -20.22
CA ALA A 178 -9.11 7.15 -20.36
C ALA A 178 -7.94 7.88 -19.69
N THR A 179 -7.64 9.08 -20.18
CA THR A 179 -6.65 9.98 -19.58
C THR A 179 -7.27 10.82 -18.47
N GLY A 180 -6.49 11.18 -17.45
CA GLY A 180 -6.92 12.11 -16.40
C GLY A 180 -6.96 11.51 -15.00
N ALA A 181 -7.04 10.17 -14.90
CA ALA A 181 -6.86 9.47 -13.63
C ALA A 181 -5.39 9.02 -13.46
N GLY A 182 -4.91 9.09 -12.22
CA GLY A 182 -3.54 8.72 -11.88
C GLY A 182 -3.38 8.36 -10.41
N VAL A 183 -2.18 7.89 -10.07
CA VAL A 183 -1.79 7.57 -8.70
C VAL A 183 -0.66 8.50 -8.29
N LEU A 184 -0.85 9.22 -7.19
CA LEU A 184 0.17 10.10 -6.62
C LEU A 184 1.42 9.32 -6.21
N GLY A 185 2.58 9.97 -6.35
CA GLY A 185 3.90 9.35 -6.14
C GLY A 185 4.12 8.72 -4.76
N ALA A 186 3.36 9.11 -3.73
CA ALA A 186 3.41 8.52 -2.40
C ALA A 186 3.15 6.99 -2.42
N GLN A 187 2.28 6.49 -3.30
CA GLN A 187 2.04 5.05 -3.39
C GLN A 187 3.28 4.29 -3.90
N GLY A 188 3.94 4.81 -4.94
CA GLY A 188 5.18 4.22 -5.45
C GLY A 188 6.30 4.27 -4.41
N LEU A 189 6.38 5.36 -3.63
CA LEU A 189 7.32 5.47 -2.51
C LEU A 189 7.07 4.39 -1.46
N MET A 190 5.81 4.20 -1.04
CA MET A 190 5.43 3.15 -0.09
C MET A 190 5.89 1.77 -0.57
N LEU A 191 5.61 1.42 -1.83
CA LEU A 191 5.99 0.12 -2.40
C LEU A 191 7.51 -0.04 -2.49
N ALA A 192 8.24 1.03 -2.82
CA ALA A 192 9.70 1.02 -2.85
C ALA A 192 10.31 0.81 -1.46
N VAL A 193 9.81 1.49 -0.43
CA VAL A 193 10.24 1.28 0.96
C VAL A 193 9.94 -0.16 1.41
N GLN A 194 8.75 -0.67 1.11
CA GLN A 194 8.38 -2.04 1.47
C GLN A 194 9.25 -3.09 0.75
N ALA A 195 9.62 -2.84 -0.51
CA ALA A 195 10.51 -3.72 -1.26
C ALA A 195 11.93 -3.75 -0.66
N LEU A 196 12.45 -2.60 -0.23
CA LEU A 196 13.72 -2.52 0.50
C LEU A 196 13.64 -3.27 1.83
N ALA A 197 12.56 -3.08 2.61
CA ALA A 197 12.33 -3.79 3.86
C ALA A 197 12.29 -5.31 3.66
N ARG A 198 11.57 -5.79 2.62
CA ARG A 198 11.51 -7.21 2.25
C ARG A 198 12.89 -7.77 1.93
N ALA A 199 13.69 -7.07 1.11
CA ALA A 199 15.02 -7.53 0.74
C ALA A 199 16.01 -7.48 1.91
N ALA A 200 15.85 -6.52 2.82
CA ALA A 200 16.69 -6.35 4.01
C ALA A 200 16.42 -7.42 5.08
N LEU A 201 15.16 -7.83 5.22
CA LEU A 201 14.73 -8.86 6.17
C LEU A 201 14.74 -10.28 5.59
N ASP A 202 15.22 -10.47 4.36
CA ASP A 202 15.37 -11.81 3.79
C ASP A 202 16.32 -12.66 4.66
N GLY A 203 15.85 -13.86 5.01
CA GLY A 203 16.45 -14.77 6.00
C GLY A 203 16.09 -14.47 7.47
N VAL A 204 15.37 -13.39 7.77
CA VAL A 204 14.91 -13.01 9.13
C VAL A 204 13.41 -13.27 9.28
N THR A 205 12.59 -12.65 8.41
CA THR A 205 11.14 -12.85 8.40
C THR A 205 10.55 -12.57 7.03
N GLN A 206 9.38 -13.14 6.74
CA GLN A 206 8.60 -12.75 5.57
C GLN A 206 7.99 -11.36 5.75
N VAL A 207 8.03 -10.57 4.67
CA VAL A 207 7.44 -9.23 4.58
C VAL A 207 6.32 -9.26 3.52
N PRO A 208 5.10 -9.63 3.91
CA PRO A 208 3.99 -9.85 2.98
C PRO A 208 3.40 -8.54 2.44
N THR A 209 2.65 -8.66 1.35
CA THR A 209 1.67 -7.67 0.90
C THR A 209 0.32 -8.38 0.71
N TYR A 210 -0.76 -7.60 0.69
CA TYR A 210 -2.11 -8.14 0.71
C TYR A 210 -2.99 -7.48 -0.35
N SER A 211 -3.98 -8.24 -0.78
CA SER A 211 -5.01 -7.79 -1.69
C SER A 211 -6.10 -7.03 -0.96
N MET A 212 -6.23 -5.73 -1.26
CA MET A 212 -7.24 -4.89 -0.62
C MET A 212 -8.66 -5.41 -0.85
N ALA A 213 -8.98 -5.82 -2.08
CA ALA A 213 -10.29 -6.34 -2.44
C ALA A 213 -10.65 -7.58 -1.60
N ARG A 214 -9.71 -8.52 -1.45
CA ARG A 214 -9.93 -9.75 -0.68
C ARG A 214 -10.01 -9.50 0.82
N VAL A 215 -9.21 -8.58 1.36
CA VAL A 215 -9.31 -8.17 2.76
C VAL A 215 -10.70 -7.60 3.04
N ALA A 216 -11.16 -6.65 2.23
CA ALA A 216 -12.45 -6.01 2.41
C ALA A 216 -13.61 -7.02 2.29
N ALA A 217 -13.58 -7.88 1.26
CA ALA A 217 -14.61 -8.88 1.05
C ALA A 217 -14.67 -9.91 2.19
N ALA A 218 -13.52 -10.35 2.69
CA ALA A 218 -13.45 -11.30 3.80
C ALA A 218 -13.94 -10.68 5.12
N ALA A 219 -13.64 -9.39 5.36
CA ALA A 219 -14.13 -8.66 6.53
C ALA A 219 -15.66 -8.56 6.54
N ILE A 220 -16.27 -8.14 5.41
CA ILE A 220 -17.74 -8.09 5.27
C ILE A 220 -18.37 -9.50 5.36
N ALA A 221 -17.68 -10.53 4.88
CA ALA A 221 -18.11 -11.91 5.06
C ALA A 221 -17.96 -12.44 6.51
N GLY A 222 -17.55 -11.60 7.47
CA GLY A 222 -17.41 -11.97 8.88
C GLY A 222 -16.21 -12.87 9.19
N LYS A 223 -15.25 -13.02 8.27
CA LYS A 223 -14.07 -13.88 8.50
C LYS A 223 -13.12 -13.26 9.52
N ALA A 224 -12.52 -14.10 10.37
CA ALA A 224 -11.52 -13.68 11.34
C ALA A 224 -10.26 -13.11 10.67
N ALA A 225 -9.64 -12.10 11.29
CA ALA A 225 -8.49 -11.38 10.73
C ALA A 225 -7.33 -12.31 10.30
N LYS A 226 -7.04 -13.34 11.09
CA LYS A 226 -5.97 -14.32 10.78
C LYS A 226 -6.23 -15.05 9.47
N ASP A 227 -7.45 -15.52 9.25
CA ASP A 227 -7.82 -16.25 8.04
C ASP A 227 -7.95 -15.31 6.83
N THR A 228 -8.45 -14.09 7.06
CA THR A 228 -8.47 -13.02 6.07
C THR A 228 -7.07 -12.72 5.55
N LEU A 229 -6.12 -12.39 6.43
CA LEU A 229 -4.75 -12.08 6.04
C LEU A 229 -4.07 -13.26 5.34
N ARG A 230 -4.29 -14.50 5.79
CA ARG A 230 -3.75 -15.70 5.11
C ARG A 230 -4.26 -15.81 3.68
N SER A 231 -5.57 -15.64 3.46
CA SER A 231 -6.21 -15.79 2.14
C SER A 231 -5.99 -14.60 1.20
N ALA A 232 -5.79 -13.40 1.76
CA ALA A 232 -5.55 -12.18 0.99
C ALA A 232 -4.07 -11.93 0.65
N ARG A 233 -3.15 -12.72 1.20
CA ARG A 233 -1.71 -12.56 0.96
C ARG A 233 -1.36 -12.74 -0.52
N HIS A 234 -0.48 -11.89 -1.01
CA HIS A 234 0.03 -11.98 -2.38
C HIS A 234 1.07 -13.08 -2.59
N PRO A 235 1.16 -13.61 -3.83
CA PRO A 235 2.35 -14.33 -4.24
C PRO A 235 3.58 -13.41 -4.20
N PRO A 236 4.80 -13.97 -4.07
CA PRO A 236 6.01 -13.17 -3.83
C PRO A 236 6.27 -12.04 -4.83
N ARG A 237 5.94 -12.25 -6.11
CA ARG A 237 6.25 -11.31 -7.20
C ARG A 237 5.41 -10.03 -7.20
N THR A 238 4.21 -10.04 -6.62
CA THR A 238 3.26 -8.92 -6.76
C THR A 238 3.83 -7.58 -6.31
N LEU A 239 4.59 -7.53 -5.21
CA LEU A 239 5.19 -6.27 -4.75
C LEU A 239 6.19 -5.70 -5.77
N ASP A 240 7.03 -6.54 -6.36
CA ASP A 240 8.02 -6.08 -7.35
C ASP A 240 7.34 -5.63 -8.64
N ASP A 241 6.36 -6.40 -9.11
CA ASP A 241 5.60 -6.07 -10.32
C ASP A 241 4.84 -4.74 -10.12
N GLU A 242 4.18 -4.54 -8.97
CA GLU A 242 3.48 -3.28 -8.65
C GLU A 242 4.42 -2.10 -8.43
N ARG A 243 5.56 -2.30 -7.77
CA ARG A 243 6.58 -1.26 -7.60
C ARG A 243 7.11 -0.81 -8.95
N LEU A 244 7.40 -1.73 -9.88
CA LEU A 244 7.87 -1.38 -11.22
C LEU A 244 6.79 -0.65 -12.02
N ARG A 245 5.53 -1.06 -11.90
CA ARG A 245 4.40 -0.41 -12.56
C ARG A 245 4.20 1.04 -12.11
N LEU A 246 4.38 1.32 -10.82
CA LEU A 246 4.15 2.65 -10.24
C LEU A 246 5.40 3.50 -10.04
N GLY A 247 6.58 2.92 -10.25
CA GLY A 247 7.86 3.53 -9.86
C GLY A 247 8.82 3.87 -10.98
N GLY A 248 8.40 3.70 -12.25
CA GLY A 248 9.04 4.23 -13.47
C GLY A 248 10.56 4.29 -13.44
#